data_AF-A0A2V5NX51-F1
#
_entry.id   AF-A0A2V5NX51-F1
#
_cell.length_a   1.000
_cell.length_b   1.000
_cell.length_c   1.000
_cell.angle_alpha   90.00
_cell.angle_beta   90.00
_cell.angle_gamma   90.00
#
_symmetry.space_group_name_H-M   'P 1'
#
loop_
_entity.id
_entity.type
_entity.pdbx_description
1 polymer ?
#
loop_
_entity_poly.entity_id
_entity_poly.type
_entity_poly.pdbx_seq_one_letter_code
_entity_poly.pdbx_strand_id
1 'polypeptide(L)'
;LPKARLVVGHGQMPADTLEEVMTRFVNGEADVLLSTTIIESGIDIPNANTIIIDRADRFGLSDLYQLRGRVGRYKHQAYAYLLVPRHARLLTDARKRISAIKQYSTLGSGFKIAMRDLEIRGAGNLLGAQQSGHITAVGFELYCQLLKQSVAALKGEKVKPRLEV
;
A
#
# COMPACT_ATOMS: atom_id res chain seq x y z
N LEU A 1 -7.28 24.24 -12.49
CA LEU A 1 -8.67 24.09 -12.02
C LEU A 1 -9.07 25.34 -11.23
N PRO A 2 -9.57 26.40 -11.87
CA PRO A 2 -9.93 27.64 -11.16
C PRO A 2 -11.31 27.60 -10.48
N LYS A 3 -12.19 26.65 -10.85
CA LYS A 3 -13.58 26.56 -10.34
C LYS A 3 -13.77 25.56 -9.19
N ALA A 4 -12.74 24.78 -8.84
CA ALA A 4 -12.86 23.77 -7.80
C ALA A 4 -12.76 24.41 -6.41
N ARG A 5 -13.66 24.05 -5.50
CA ARG A 5 -13.64 24.48 -4.11
C ARG A 5 -12.63 23.62 -3.35
N LEU A 6 -11.57 24.25 -2.87
CA LEU A 6 -10.49 23.57 -2.16
C LEU A 6 -10.57 23.85 -0.66
N VAL A 7 -10.40 22.79 0.13
CA VAL A 7 -10.21 22.87 1.58
C VAL A 7 -8.88 22.20 1.94
N VAL A 8 -8.27 22.67 3.03
CA VAL A 8 -6.98 22.16 3.52
C VAL A 8 -7.19 21.54 4.90
N GLY A 9 -6.74 20.29 5.06
CA GLY A 9 -6.76 19.58 6.35
C GLY A 9 -5.38 19.02 6.68
N HIS A 10 -4.79 19.43 7.79
CA HIS A 10 -3.53 18.88 8.27
C HIS A 10 -3.52 18.72 9.80
N GLY A 11 -2.51 18.04 10.33
CA GLY A 11 -2.57 17.39 11.65
C GLY A 11 -2.07 18.30 12.76
N GLN A 12 -1.63 19.49 12.37
CA GLN A 12 -1.31 20.58 13.27
C GLN A 12 -2.52 21.51 13.45
N MET A 13 -3.64 21.25 12.77
CA MET A 13 -4.89 21.98 12.98
C MET A 13 -5.55 21.52 14.29
N PRO A 14 -6.29 22.41 14.97
CA PRO A 14 -7.16 22.02 16.07
C PRO A 14 -8.17 20.94 15.61
N ALA A 15 -8.52 20.02 16.52
CA ALA A 15 -9.41 18.91 16.20
C ALA A 15 -10.76 19.38 15.65
N ASP A 16 -11.38 20.38 16.29
CA ASP A 16 -12.67 20.94 15.88
C ASP A 16 -12.62 21.53 14.46
N THR A 17 -11.52 22.21 14.12
CA THR A 17 -11.33 22.79 12.77
C THR A 17 -11.13 21.70 11.73
N LEU A 18 -10.40 20.63 12.07
CA LEU A 18 -10.22 19.50 11.18
C LEU A 18 -11.56 18.78 10.93
N GLU A 19 -12.36 18.58 11.98
CA GLU A 19 -13.70 18.00 11.88
C GLU A 19 -14.63 18.83 10.98
N GLU A 20 -14.61 20.16 11.12
CA GLU A 20 -15.38 21.07 10.26
C GLU A 20 -14.96 20.94 8.78
N VAL A 21 -13.65 20.96 8.50
CA VAL A 21 -13.11 20.78 7.14
C VAL A 21 -13.55 19.45 6.54
N MET A 22 -13.47 18.37 7.32
CA MET A 22 -13.87 17.03 6.88
C MET A 22 -15.38 16.95 6.62
N THR A 23 -16.20 17.54 7.49
CA THR A 23 -17.65 17.61 7.33
C THR A 23 -18.03 18.32 6.04
N ARG A 24 -17.42 19.48 5.77
CA ARG A 24 -17.62 20.24 4.53
C ARG A 24 -17.26 19.44 3.28
N PHE A 25 -16.18 18.65 3.33
CA PHE A 25 -15.79 17.80 2.22
C PHE A 25 -16.76 16.62 2.00
N VAL A 26 -17.19 15.96 3.07
CA VAL A 26 -18.15 14.84 3.00
C VAL A 26 -19.52 15.29 2.49
N ASN A 27 -19.97 16.48 2.91
CA ASN A 27 -21.22 17.10 2.47
C ASN A 27 -21.19 17.61 1.02
N GLY A 28 -20.03 17.58 0.35
CA GLY A 28 -19.88 18.08 -1.02
C GLY A 28 -19.87 19.62 -1.12
N GLU A 29 -19.59 20.31 -0.01
CA GLU A 29 -19.37 21.76 0.01
C GLU A 29 -17.98 22.13 -0.50
N ALA A 30 -17.06 21.16 -0.56
CA ALA A 30 -15.76 21.26 -1.19
C ALA A 30 -15.58 20.13 -2.21
N ASP A 31 -14.86 20.41 -3.30
CA ASP A 31 -14.60 19.46 -4.38
C ASP A 31 -13.24 18.77 -4.21
N VAL A 32 -12.29 19.44 -3.54
CA VAL A 32 -10.91 18.96 -3.35
C VAL A 32 -10.48 19.15 -1.90
N LEU A 33 -10.08 18.06 -1.25
CA LEU A 33 -9.41 18.07 0.05
C LEU A 33 -7.89 17.94 -0.16
N LEU A 34 -7.15 19.01 0.11
CA LEU A 34 -5.70 18.96 0.20
C LEU A 34 -5.32 18.57 1.63
N SER A 35 -4.65 17.44 1.80
CA SER A 35 -4.24 16.98 3.12
C SER A 35 -2.88 16.31 3.12
N THR A 36 -2.23 16.31 4.29
CA THR A 36 -1.09 15.44 4.55
C THR A 36 -1.59 14.04 4.93
N THR A 37 -0.69 13.10 5.23
CA THR A 37 -0.98 11.67 5.43
C THR A 37 -1.97 11.33 6.55
N ILE A 38 -2.52 12.32 7.27
CA ILE A 38 -3.42 12.17 8.44
C ILE A 38 -4.71 11.46 8.11
N ILE A 39 -5.07 11.32 6.82
CA ILE A 39 -6.18 10.44 6.48
C ILE A 39 -5.91 9.04 7.10
N GLU A 40 -4.65 8.60 7.32
CA GLU A 40 -4.26 7.35 8.00
C GLU A 40 -5.12 6.95 9.23
N SER A 41 -5.64 7.88 10.02
CA SER A 41 -6.62 7.60 11.09
C SER A 41 -8.07 7.55 10.59
N GLY A 42 -8.48 6.44 9.98
CA GLY A 42 -9.88 5.99 10.00
C GLY A 42 -10.93 6.81 9.26
N ILE A 43 -10.59 7.90 8.57
CA ILE A 43 -11.58 8.67 7.82
C ILE A 43 -11.84 7.98 6.47
N ASP A 44 -13.01 7.36 6.40
CA ASP A 44 -13.58 6.80 5.18
C ASP A 44 -14.34 7.88 4.43
N ILE A 45 -13.94 8.15 3.19
CA ILE A 45 -14.57 9.17 2.35
C ILE A 45 -15.24 8.45 1.19
N PRO A 46 -16.46 7.90 1.38
CA PRO A 46 -17.12 7.07 0.38
C PRO A 46 -17.37 7.81 -0.94
N ASN A 47 -17.52 9.14 -0.86
CA ASN A 47 -17.79 10.01 -2.02
C ASN A 47 -16.51 10.34 -2.83
N ALA A 48 -15.31 10.06 -2.30
CA ALA A 48 -14.06 10.31 -3.00
C ALA A 48 -13.72 9.14 -3.95
N ASN A 49 -13.75 9.42 -5.25
CA ASN A 49 -13.39 8.45 -6.29
C ASN A 49 -11.95 8.60 -6.78
N THR A 50 -11.28 9.72 -6.50
CA THR A 50 -9.96 10.05 -7.05
C THR A 50 -9.02 10.48 -5.95
N ILE A 51 -7.87 9.82 -5.86
CA ILE A 51 -6.76 10.24 -4.99
C ILE A 51 -5.55 10.62 -5.84
N ILE A 52 -4.92 11.72 -5.47
CA ILE A 52 -3.66 12.18 -6.06
C ILE A 52 -2.63 12.19 -4.94
N ILE A 53 -1.60 11.34 -5.06
CA ILE A 53 -0.53 11.23 -4.08
C ILE A 53 0.70 11.94 -4.66
N ASP A 54 1.00 13.11 -4.12
CA ASP A 54 2.25 13.79 -4.42
C ASP A 54 3.44 13.06 -3.76
N ARG A 55 4.62 13.14 -4.38
CA ARG A 55 5.85 12.50 -3.89
C ARG A 55 5.66 11.04 -3.48
N ALA A 56 4.98 10.24 -4.30
CA ALA A 56 4.75 8.81 -4.06
C ALA A 56 6.06 8.01 -3.85
N ASP A 57 7.21 8.52 -4.30
CA ASP A 57 8.54 7.97 -4.05
C ASP A 57 8.91 7.87 -2.55
N ARG A 58 8.35 8.76 -1.74
CA ARG A 58 8.65 8.87 -0.29
C ARG A 58 7.82 7.94 0.58
N PHE A 59 6.78 7.33 0.05
CA PHE A 59 5.87 6.47 0.82
C PHE A 59 6.26 4.99 0.75
N GLY A 60 6.06 4.25 1.84
CA GLY A 60 6.16 2.80 1.83
C GLY A 60 5.15 2.17 0.87
N LEU A 61 5.42 0.93 0.42
CA LEU A 61 4.48 0.21 -0.43
C LEU A 61 3.14 -0.03 0.32
N SER A 62 3.23 -0.33 1.61
CA SER A 62 2.07 -0.51 2.50
C SER A 62 1.24 0.78 2.64
N ASP A 63 1.88 1.92 2.83
CA ASP A 63 1.19 3.22 3.00
C ASP A 63 0.43 3.59 1.72
N LEU A 64 1.08 3.45 0.55
CA LEU A 64 0.44 3.69 -0.74
C LEU A 64 -0.75 2.76 -0.99
N TYR A 65 -0.66 1.50 -0.53
CA TYR A 65 -1.76 0.57 -0.62
C TYR A 65 -2.95 0.97 0.27
N GLN A 66 -2.68 1.40 1.50
CA GLN A 66 -3.72 1.88 2.41
C GLN A 66 -4.39 3.14 1.87
N LEU A 67 -3.60 4.12 1.37
CA LEU A 67 -4.10 5.34 0.74
C LEU A 67 -4.98 5.03 -0.48
N ARG A 68 -4.56 4.08 -1.32
CA ARG A 68 -5.37 3.60 -2.45
C ARG A 68 -6.70 2.99 -1.98
N GLY A 69 -6.70 2.25 -0.87
CA GLY A 69 -7.91 1.64 -0.30
C GLY A 69 -8.91 2.61 0.31
N ARG A 70 -8.54 3.90 0.47
CA ARG A 70 -9.45 4.96 0.95
C ARG A 70 -10.43 5.44 -0.11
N VAL A 71 -10.16 5.17 -1.38
CA VAL A 71 -11.00 5.61 -2.51
C VAL A 71 -11.64 4.43 -3.21
N GLY A 72 -12.80 4.66 -3.82
CA GLY A 72 -13.48 3.63 -4.61
C GLY A 72 -14.37 2.67 -3.83
N ARG A 73 -15.04 3.17 -2.80
CA ARG A 73 -16.11 2.44 -2.10
C ARG A 73 -17.49 2.53 -2.78
N TYR A 74 -17.59 3.32 -3.84
CA TYR A 74 -18.83 3.52 -4.60
C TYR A 74 -18.90 2.65 -5.85
N LYS A 75 -20.08 2.57 -6.49
CA LYS A 75 -20.32 1.76 -7.70
C LYS A 75 -19.48 2.17 -8.93
N HIS A 76 -18.80 3.31 -8.88
CA HIS A 76 -18.03 3.87 -9.99
C HIS A 76 -16.54 3.55 -9.86
N GLN A 77 -15.89 3.43 -11.00
CA GLN A 77 -14.44 3.22 -11.06
C GLN A 77 -13.70 4.37 -10.37
N ALA A 78 -12.79 4.01 -9.47
CA ALA A 78 -11.92 4.95 -8.78
C ALA A 78 -10.52 5.01 -9.43
N TYR A 79 -9.87 6.16 -9.26
CA TYR A 79 -8.56 6.45 -9.82
C TYR A 79 -7.57 6.84 -8.73
N ALA A 80 -6.36 6.30 -8.82
CA ALA A 80 -5.24 6.66 -7.95
C ALA A 80 -4.05 7.13 -8.80
N TYR A 81 -3.72 8.42 -8.70
CA TYR A 81 -2.61 9.03 -9.40
C TYR A 81 -1.40 9.12 -8.47
N LEU A 82 -0.35 8.36 -8.79
CA LEU A 82 0.92 8.37 -8.07
C LEU A 82 1.90 9.31 -8.79
N LEU A 83 2.14 10.49 -8.21
CA LEU A 83 3.06 11.47 -8.77
C LEU A 83 4.46 11.24 -8.23
N VAL A 84 5.44 11.23 -9.13
CA VAL A 84 6.83 10.88 -8.83
C VAL A 84 7.73 11.89 -9.53
N PRO A 85 8.72 12.49 -8.84
CA PRO A 85 9.61 13.45 -9.47
C PRO A 85 10.42 12.80 -10.59
N ARG A 86 10.74 13.56 -11.65
CA ARG A 86 11.41 13.05 -12.85
C ARG A 86 12.69 12.27 -12.53
N HIS A 87 13.45 12.72 -11.54
CA HIS A 87 14.70 12.09 -11.09
C HIS A 87 14.47 10.83 -10.24
N ALA A 88 13.35 10.69 -9.53
CA ALA A 88 13.07 9.49 -8.72
C ALA A 88 12.79 8.25 -9.58
N ARG A 89 12.51 8.40 -10.88
CA ARG A 89 12.49 7.27 -11.83
C ARG A 89 13.86 6.58 -11.97
N LEU A 90 14.94 7.26 -11.59
CA LEU A 90 16.31 6.72 -11.62
C LEU A 90 16.61 5.83 -10.41
N LEU A 91 15.88 5.99 -9.30
CA LEU A 91 16.01 5.14 -8.12
C LEU A 91 15.32 3.79 -8.38
N THR A 92 16.13 2.73 -8.47
CA THR A 92 15.71 1.35 -8.75
C THR A 92 14.59 0.88 -7.81
N ASP A 93 14.68 1.22 -6.52
CA ASP A 93 13.74 0.73 -5.51
C ASP A 93 12.40 1.46 -5.52
N ALA A 94 12.39 2.77 -5.81
CA ALA A 94 11.14 3.52 -6.01
C ALA A 94 10.37 2.96 -7.21
N ARG A 95 11.07 2.65 -8.31
CA ARG A 95 10.48 2.06 -9.51
C ARG A 95 9.88 0.67 -9.24
N LYS A 96 10.59 -0.18 -8.50
CA LYS A 96 10.10 -1.51 -8.09
C LYS A 96 8.83 -1.41 -7.25
N ARG A 97 8.80 -0.51 -6.25
CA ARG A 97 7.61 -0.27 -5.40
C ARG A 97 6.40 0.19 -6.22
N ILE A 98 6.56 1.21 -7.05
CA ILE A 98 5.46 1.73 -7.89
C ILE A 98 4.95 0.67 -8.87
N SER A 99 5.85 -0.14 -9.44
CA SER A 99 5.47 -1.25 -10.32
C SER A 99 4.69 -2.33 -9.58
N ALA A 100 5.07 -2.65 -8.34
CA ALA A 100 4.36 -3.62 -7.51
C ALA A 100 2.91 -3.16 -7.24
N ILE A 101 2.67 -1.89 -6.93
CA ILE A 101 1.31 -1.36 -6.70
C ILE A 101 0.42 -1.54 -7.93
N LYS A 102 0.96 -1.30 -9.13
CA LYS A 102 0.23 -1.46 -10.39
C LYS A 102 -0.14 -2.92 -10.65
N GLN A 103 0.80 -3.83 -10.37
CA GLN A 103 0.62 -5.27 -10.58
C GLN A 103 -0.35 -5.90 -9.58
N TYR A 104 -0.36 -5.44 -8.33
CA TYR A 104 -1.23 -5.94 -7.26
C TYR A 104 -2.47 -5.04 -7.05
N SER A 105 -3.12 -4.69 -8.16
CA SER A 105 -4.32 -3.83 -8.17
C SER A 105 -5.62 -4.56 -7.86
N THR A 106 -5.63 -5.91 -7.87
CA THR A 106 -6.83 -6.70 -7.57
C THR A 106 -7.17 -6.76 -6.08
N LEU A 107 -8.46 -6.77 -5.75
CA LEU A 107 -8.99 -6.94 -4.40
C LEU A 107 -8.48 -8.26 -3.80
N GLY A 108 -8.04 -8.27 -2.52
CA GLY A 108 -7.45 -9.45 -1.87
C GLY A 108 -5.91 -9.55 -1.95
N SER A 109 -5.25 -8.54 -2.50
CA SER A 109 -3.79 -8.47 -2.66
C SER A 109 -3.01 -7.99 -1.43
N GLY A 110 -3.68 -7.59 -0.35
CA GLY A 110 -3.04 -6.95 0.81
C GLY A 110 -1.91 -7.79 1.43
N PHE A 111 -2.13 -9.10 1.55
CA PHE A 111 -1.10 -10.03 2.03
C PHE A 111 0.11 -10.09 1.08
N LYS A 112 -0.11 -10.19 -0.24
CA LYS A 112 0.98 -10.22 -1.23
C LYS A 112 1.78 -8.91 -1.26
N ILE A 113 1.12 -7.79 -0.98
CA ILE A 113 1.76 -6.47 -0.98
C ILE A 113 2.58 -6.25 0.28
N ALA A 114 2.05 -6.62 1.45
CA ALA A 114 2.81 -6.63 2.69
C ALA A 114 4.06 -7.52 2.56
N MET A 115 3.91 -8.69 1.93
CA MET A 115 5.04 -9.57 1.63
C MET A 115 6.07 -8.93 0.72
N ARG A 116 5.65 -8.26 -0.34
CA ARG A 116 6.55 -7.58 -1.26
C ARG A 116 7.23 -6.36 -0.63
N ASP A 117 6.55 -5.65 0.27
CA ASP A 117 7.11 -4.53 1.03
C ASP A 117 8.21 -5.04 1.97
N LEU A 118 7.98 -6.16 2.65
CA LEU A 118 8.94 -6.83 3.52
C LEU A 118 10.20 -7.28 2.75
N GLU A 119 10.03 -7.86 1.56
CA GLU A 119 11.14 -8.21 0.67
C GLU A 119 11.92 -6.99 0.19
N ILE A 120 11.24 -5.92 -0.22
CA ILE A 120 11.86 -4.69 -0.70
C ILE A 120 12.61 -3.97 0.42
N ARG A 121 12.08 -3.97 1.65
CA ARG A 121 12.75 -3.44 2.84
C ARG A 121 13.91 -4.31 3.32
N GLY A 122 14.14 -5.46 2.70
CA GLY A 122 15.28 -6.34 3.00
C GLY A 122 15.09 -7.21 4.23
N ALA A 123 13.89 -7.35 4.78
CA ALA A 123 13.63 -8.19 5.96
C ALA A 123 13.72 -9.71 5.68
N GLY A 124 14.12 -10.12 4.48
CA GLY A 124 14.72 -11.43 4.22
C GLY A 124 16.06 -11.67 4.95
N ASN A 125 16.59 -10.66 5.66
CA ASN A 125 17.85 -10.71 6.42
C ASN A 125 17.74 -11.33 7.84
N LEU A 126 16.64 -12.00 8.19
CA LEU A 126 16.46 -12.61 9.53
C LEU A 126 17.53 -13.65 9.90
N LEU A 127 18.36 -14.11 8.95
CA LEU A 127 19.44 -15.09 9.15
C LEU A 127 20.86 -14.61 8.77
N GLY A 128 21.07 -13.31 8.56
CA GLY A 128 22.43 -12.74 8.54
C GLY A 128 23.09 -12.52 7.17
N ALA A 129 24.28 -11.90 7.25
CA ALA A 129 24.81 -10.90 6.34
C ALA A 129 25.46 -11.40 5.03
N GLN A 130 25.36 -10.55 4.01
CA GLN A 130 26.24 -10.46 2.82
C GLN A 130 26.51 -11.75 2.03
N GLN A 131 25.74 -12.01 0.98
CA GLN A 131 26.24 -12.17 -0.41
C GLN A 131 25.17 -12.72 -1.38
N SER A 132 25.03 -11.99 -2.50
CA SER A 132 24.68 -12.44 -3.86
C SER A 132 23.52 -13.45 -4.10
N GLY A 133 22.40 -12.93 -4.58
CA GLY A 133 22.09 -13.04 -6.02
C GLY A 133 21.20 -14.20 -6.52
N HIS A 134 21.06 -15.30 -5.80
CA HIS A 134 20.12 -16.38 -6.21
C HIS A 134 19.50 -17.18 -5.06
N ILE A 135 20.13 -17.19 -3.88
CA ILE A 135 19.68 -17.95 -2.72
C ILE A 135 18.61 -17.17 -1.91
N THR A 136 18.58 -15.84 -2.05
CA THR A 136 17.74 -14.91 -1.27
C THR A 136 16.23 -15.06 -1.51
N ALA A 137 15.80 -15.60 -2.66
CA ALA A 137 14.38 -15.78 -2.97
C ALA A 137 13.77 -17.05 -2.32
N VAL A 138 14.60 -18.03 -1.99
CA VAL A 138 14.12 -19.36 -1.56
C VAL A 138 13.67 -19.35 -0.10
N GLY A 139 14.28 -18.53 0.77
CA GLY A 139 14.08 -18.61 2.22
C GLY A 139 12.63 -18.39 2.67
N PHE A 140 11.98 -17.33 2.19
CA PHE A 140 10.62 -17.01 2.60
C PHE A 140 9.58 -17.93 1.94
N GLU A 141 9.76 -18.24 0.65
CA GLU A 141 8.88 -19.15 -0.07
C GLU A 141 8.93 -20.57 0.55
N LEU A 142 10.14 -21.04 0.89
CA LEU A 142 10.34 -22.30 1.61
C LEU A 142 9.72 -22.26 3.00
N TYR A 143 9.88 -21.16 3.75
CA TYR A 143 9.23 -20.98 5.05
C TYR A 143 7.70 -21.08 4.94
N CYS A 144 7.10 -20.41 3.95
CA CYS A 144 5.66 -20.50 3.71
C CYS A 144 5.23 -21.91 3.29
N GLN A 145 6.03 -22.63 2.51
CA GLN A 145 5.77 -24.02 2.16
C GLN A 145 5.81 -24.92 3.40
N LEU A 146 6.84 -24.80 4.24
CA LEU A 146 6.98 -25.57 5.48
C LEU A 146 5.84 -25.27 6.47
N LEU A 147 5.44 -24.01 6.59
CA LEU A 147 4.32 -23.60 7.44
C LEU A 147 3.00 -24.20 6.93
N LYS A 148 2.74 -24.12 5.62
CA LYS A 148 1.55 -24.74 5.01
C LYS A 148 1.53 -26.25 5.20
N GLN A 149 2.68 -26.92 5.02
CA GLN A 149 2.81 -28.35 5.26
C GLN A 149 2.54 -28.72 6.72
N SER A 150 3.07 -27.93 7.66
CA SER A 150 2.87 -28.16 9.09
C SER A 150 1.41 -27.97 9.50
N VAL A 151 0.73 -26.95 8.98
CA VAL A 151 -0.71 -26.71 9.22
C VAL A 151 -1.56 -27.81 8.57
N ALA A 152 -1.22 -28.24 7.36
CA ALA A 152 -1.92 -29.35 6.68
C ALA A 152 -1.77 -30.67 7.44
N ALA A 153 -0.57 -30.97 7.95
CA ALA A 153 -0.30 -32.13 8.78
C ALA A 153 -1.13 -32.12 10.08
N LEU A 154 -1.20 -30.96 10.76
CA LEU A 154 -2.03 -30.78 11.96
C LEU A 154 -3.53 -30.91 11.68
N LYS A 155 -3.99 -30.58 10.46
CA LYS A 155 -5.37 -30.77 9.99
C LYS A 155 -5.67 -32.19 9.48
N GLY A 156 -4.68 -33.08 9.46
CA GLY A 156 -4.83 -34.46 8.99
C GLY A 156 -4.83 -34.61 7.46
N GLU A 157 -4.37 -33.60 6.72
CA GLU A 157 -4.26 -33.66 5.26
C GLU A 157 -2.98 -34.41 4.84
N LYS A 158 -3.05 -35.23 3.78
CA LYS A 158 -1.89 -35.99 3.27
C LYS A 158 -0.87 -35.05 2.62
N VAL A 159 0.19 -34.71 3.35
CA VAL A 159 1.34 -33.96 2.83
C VAL A 159 2.21 -34.90 1.99
N LYS A 160 2.45 -34.57 0.71
CA LYS A 160 3.38 -35.33 -0.13
C LYS A 160 4.81 -35.14 0.38
N PRO A 161 5.59 -36.21 0.63
CA PRO A 161 6.98 -36.08 1.01
C PRO A 161 7.79 -35.50 -0.15
N ARG A 162 8.79 -34.68 0.18
CA ARG A 162 9.71 -34.09 -0.79
C ARG A 162 10.62 -35.21 -1.32
N LEU A 163 10.69 -35.36 -2.64
CA LEU A 163 11.75 -36.15 -3.28
C LEU A 163 13.08 -35.42 -3.00
N GLU A 164 13.96 -36.07 -2.26
CA GLU A 164 15.36 -35.67 -2.16
C GLU A 164 16.02 -35.92 -3.51
N VAL A 165 16.66 -34.89 -4.07
CA VAL A 165 17.56 -34.97 -5.23
C VAL A 165 18.95 -34.64 -4.73
#